data_AF-A0A357LZE1-F1
#
_entry.id   AF-A0A357LZE1-F1
#
_cell.length_a   1.000
_cell.length_b   1.000
_cell.length_c   1.000
_cell.angle_alpha   90.00
_cell.angle_beta   90.00
_cell.angle_gamma   90.00
#
_symmetry.space_group_name_H-M   'P 1'
#
loop_
_entity.id
_entity.type
_entity.pdbx_description
1 polymer ?
#
loop_
_entity_poly.entity_id
_entity_poly.type
_entity_poly.pdbx_seq_one_letter_code
_entity_poly.pdbx_strand_id
1 'polypeptide(L)' 'MKPKAVIYRMVMEKHICPYGQKAVYLLKKQGFDVEDHHLTTHEDTEAFKTEHGVKTTPQTFING' A
#
# COMPACT_ATOMS: atom_id res chain seq x y z
N MET A 1 -10.92 -14.93 13.21
CA MET A 1 -11.09 -13.77 12.30
C MET A 1 -9.70 -13.29 11.93
N LYS A 2 -9.36 -13.16 10.64
CA LYS A 2 -8.03 -12.66 10.26
C LYS A 2 -8.00 -11.13 10.42
N PRO A 3 -6.96 -10.54 11.01
CA PRO A 3 -6.84 -9.09 11.08
C PRO A 3 -6.71 -8.53 9.66
N LYS A 4 -7.38 -7.41 9.39
CA LYS A 4 -7.38 -6.76 8.08
C LYS A 4 -6.24 -5.74 7.99
N ALA A 5 -5.47 -5.81 6.91
CA ALA A 5 -4.42 -4.84 6.59
C ALA A 5 -4.73 -4.21 5.23
N VAL A 6 -4.80 -2.89 5.20
CA VAL A 6 -4.99 -2.11 3.96
C VAL A 6 -3.65 -1.50 3.59
N ILE A 7 -3.17 -1.77 2.37
CA ILE A 7 -1.90 -1.23 1.89
C ILE A 7 -2.14 -0.43 0.61
N TYR A 8 -1.58 0.78 0.59
CA TYR A 8 -1.54 1.65 -0.59
C TYR A 8 -0.13 1.65 -1.14
N ARG A 9 0.05 1.22 -2.39
CA ARG A 9 1.37 1.16 -3.03
C ARG A 9 1.34 1.66 -4.47
N MET A 10 2.45 2.25 -4.89
CA MET A 10 2.63 2.64 -6.29
C MET A 10 2.80 1.41 -7.18
N VAL A 11 1.97 1.33 -8.23
CA VAL A 11 2.02 0.31 -9.27
C VAL A 11 1.87 0.99 -10.62
N MET A 12 3.00 1.35 -11.22
CA MET A 12 3.03 1.92 -12.56
C MET A 12 3.57 0.86 -13.54
N GLU A 13 3.13 0.90 -14.80
CA GLU A 13 3.50 -0.08 -15.85
C GLU A 13 5.01 -0.35 -15.95
N LYS A 14 5.84 0.68 -15.75
CA LYS A 14 7.31 0.58 -15.81
C LYS A 14 8.00 0.59 -14.45
N HIS A 15 7.26 0.82 -13.37
CA HIS A 15 7.81 0.95 -12.02
C HIS A 15 6.91 0.27 -11.00
N ILE A 16 7.29 -0.95 -10.64
CA ILE A 16 6.74 -1.64 -9.48
C ILE A 16 7.67 -1.40 -8.30
N CYS A 17 7.18 -0.76 -7.25
CA CYS A 17 7.97 -0.52 -6.05
C CYS A 17 8.32 -1.84 -5.34
N PRO A 18 9.61 -2.21 -5.22
CA PRO A 18 10.01 -3.48 -4.59
C PRO A 18 9.62 -3.55 -3.11
N TYR A 19 9.59 -2.40 -2.42
CA TYR A 19 9.16 -2.33 -1.02
C TYR A 19 7.66 -2.57 -0.87
N GLY A 20 6.83 -2.11 -1.81
CA GLY A 20 5.38 -2.38 -1.82
C GLY A 20 5.09 -3.87 -1.94
N GLN A 21 5.77 -4.57 -2.85
CA GLN A 21 5.63 -6.02 -2.99
C GLN A 21 6.10 -6.78 -1.75
N LYS A 22 7.24 -6.38 -1.16
CA LYS A 22 7.73 -7.00 0.08
C LYS A 22 6.75 -6.83 1.24
N ALA A 23 6.12 -5.66 1.37
CA ALA A 23 5.12 -5.40 2.38
C ALA A 23 3.86 -6.26 2.19
N VAL A 24 3.31 -6.34 0.97
CA VAL A 24 2.19 -7.24 0.65
C VAL A 24 2.53 -8.69 0.98
N TYR A 25 3.71 -9.16 0.59
CA TYR A 25 4.16 -10.51 0.89
C TYR A 25 4.26 -10.76 2.40
N LEU A 26 4.85 -9.83 3.15
CA LEU A 26 4.99 -9.94 4.59
C LEU A 26 3.61 -10.01 5.28
N LEU A 27 2.68 -9.13 4.91
CA LEU A 27 1.32 -9.11 5.49
C LEU A 27 0.58 -10.42 5.24
N LYS A 28 0.63 -10.93 4.00
CA LYS A 28 0.04 -12.24 3.65
C LYS A 28 0.68 -13.37 4.44
N LYS A 29 2.01 -13.37 4.57
CA LYS A 29 2.76 -14.39 5.34
C LYS A 29 2.41 -14.37 6.83
N GLN A 30 2.13 -13.19 7.39
CA GLN A 30 1.71 -13.02 8.79
C GLN A 30 0.22 -13.37 9.02
N GLY A 31 -0.52 -13.75 7.97
CA GLY A 31 -1.91 -14.21 8.09
C GLY A 31 -2.96 -13.10 8.07
N PHE A 32 -2.60 -11.88 7.66
CA PHE A 32 -3.54 -10.79 7.47
C PHE A 32 -4.41 -11.02 6.23
N ASP A 33 -5.64 -10.50 6.28
CA ASP A 33 -6.44 -10.27 5.07
C ASP A 33 -6.00 -8.94 4.45
N VAL A 34 -5.39 -9.00 3.26
CA VAL A 34 -4.66 -7.87 2.67
C VAL A 34 -5.50 -7.24 1.56
N GLU A 35 -5.89 -5.99 1.78
CA GLU A 35 -6.51 -5.14 0.77
C GLU A 35 -5.43 -4.27 0.10
N ASP A 36 -5.14 -4.54 -1.16
CA ASP A 36 -4.04 -3.94 -1.92
C ASP A 36 -4.55 -2.87 -2.88
N HIS A 37 -4.36 -1.60 -2.53
CA HIS A 37 -4.74 -0.43 -3.33
C HIS A 37 -3.56 0.07 -4.15
N HIS A 38 -3.78 0.19 -5.45
CA HIS A 38 -2.74 0.59 -6.40
C HIS A 38 -2.87 2.06 -6.76
N LEU A 39 -1.81 2.81 -6.48
CA LEU A 39 -1.63 4.17 -6.96
C LEU A 39 -0.93 4.09 -8.30
N THR A 40 -1.68 4.31 -9.38
CA THR A 40 -1.21 4.04 -10.75
C THR A 40 -0.64 5.26 -11.45
N THR A 41 -0.95 6.45 -10.94
CA THR A 41 -0.42 7.71 -11.43
C THR A 41 0.34 8.47 -10.35
N HIS A 42 1.16 9.43 -10.77
CA HIS A 42 1.82 10.37 -9.85
C HIS A 42 0.79 11.26 -9.14
N GLU A 43 -0.25 11.72 -9.85
CA GLU A 43 -1.33 12.51 -9.26
C GLU A 43 -2.08 11.74 -8.16
N ASP A 44 -2.42 10.46 -8.39
CA ASP A 44 -3.03 9.61 -7.35
C ASP A 44 -2.14 9.53 -6.11
N THR A 45 -0.83 9.43 -6.33
CA THR A 45 0.15 9.31 -5.25
C THR A 45 0.25 10.58 -4.43
N GLU A 46 0.28 11.74 -5.09
CA GLU A 46 0.34 13.04 -4.40
C GLU A 46 -1.00 13.38 -3.72
N ALA A 47 -2.12 13.05 -4.35
CA ALA A 47 -3.45 13.19 -3.74
C ALA A 47 -3.55 12.33 -2.46
N PHE A 48 -3.15 11.06 -2.55
CA PHE A 48 -3.10 10.15 -1.40
C PHE A 48 -2.20 10.68 -0.27
N LYS A 49 -0.99 11.14 -0.61
CA LYS A 49 -0.07 11.74 0.37
C LYS A 49 -0.67 12.93 1.09
N THR A 50 -1.35 13.80 0.34
CA THR A 50 -2.00 14.99 0.86
C THR A 50 -3.19 14.64 1.76
N GLU A 51 -4.06 13.73 1.30
CA GLU A 51 -5.25 13.30 2.04
C GLU A 51 -4.90 12.61 3.36
N HIS A 52 -3.88 11.74 3.35
CA HIS A 52 -3.46 10.98 4.53
C HIS A 52 -2.36 11.67 5.35
N GLY A 53 -1.84 12.82 4.90
CA GLY A 53 -0.77 13.56 5.59
C GLY A 53 0.58 12.81 5.64
N VAL A 54 0.84 11.92 4.68
CA VAL A 54 2.05 11.08 4.62
C VAL A 54 3.03 11.58 3.57
N LYS A 55 4.32 11.38 3.79
CA LYS A 55 5.37 11.86 2.86
C LYS A 55 5.78 10.84 1.81
N THR A 56 5.51 9.56 2.05
CA THR A 56 6.03 8.45 1.25
C THR A 56 4.98 7.35 1.07
N THR A 57 5.17 6.51 0.07
CA THR A 57 4.41 5.29 -0.18
C THR A 57 5.42 4.14 -0.42
N PRO A 58 5.12 2.88 -0.05
CA PRO A 58 3.82 2.37 0.39
C PRO A 58 3.47 2.71 1.85
N GLN A 59 2.17 2.80 2.15
CA GLN A 59 1.65 2.95 3.52
C GLN A 59 0.70 1.78 3.84
N THR A 60 0.78 1.26 5.06
CA THR A 60 -0.06 0.15 5.52
C THR A 60 -0.84 0.58 6.76
N PHE A 61 -2.14 0.35 6.74
CA PHE A 61 -3.07 0.59 7.84
C PHE A 61 -3.57 -0.76 8.36
N ILE A 62 -3.36 -1.01 9.65
CA ILE A 62 -3.79 -2.24 10.31
C ILE A 62 -4.69 -1.82 11.46
N ASN A 63 -5.91 -2.37 11.49
CA ASN A 63 -6.94 -2.07 12.50
C ASN A 63 -7.57 -0.66 12.46
N GLY A 64 -7.32 0.14 11.42
CA GLY A 64 -7.86 1.51 11.31
C GLY A 64 -7.35 2.40 12.45
#